data_AF-A0A345JTT3-F1
#
_entry.id   AF-A0A345JTT3-F1
#
_cell.length_a   1.000
_cell.length_b   1.000
_cell.length_c   1.000
_cell.angle_alpha   90.00
_cell.angle_beta   90.00
_cell.angle_gamma   90.00
#
_symmetry.space_group_name_H-M   'P 1'
#
loop_
_entity.id
_entity.type
_entity.pdbx_description
1 polymer ?
#
loop_
_entity_poly.entity_id
_entity_poly.type
_entity_poly.pdbx_seq_one_letter_code
_entity_poly.pdbx_strand_id
1 'polypeptide(L)'
;MNKTFVGFMAGLISACILYFIFTLIRQHSIELNDQFKYTLYRLMVWGGVWAILFALPLPKNIFIKSSIIALAVILFNFLVKMPLAGQGFFAANAGAEVFIMNIVFNYPWGILAGLIYKVVSLK
;
A
#
# COMPACT_ATOMS: atom_id res chain seq x y z
N MET A 1 16.93 0.77 -15.97
CA MET A 1 15.85 1.70 -15.55
C MET A 1 16.17 2.22 -14.14
N ASN A 2 15.79 3.45 -13.78
CA ASN A 2 16.06 3.98 -12.42
C ASN A 2 15.29 3.15 -11.36
N LYS A 3 15.99 2.53 -10.40
CA LYS A 3 15.39 1.64 -9.38
C LYS A 3 14.32 2.35 -8.54
N THR A 4 14.52 3.62 -8.22
CA THR A 4 13.54 4.44 -7.50
C THR A 4 12.25 4.59 -8.29
N PHE A 5 12.37 4.83 -9.59
CA PHE A 5 11.21 4.93 -10.49
C PHE A 5 10.47 3.59 -10.59
N VAL A 6 11.20 2.47 -10.70
CA VAL A 6 10.59 1.12 -10.70
C VAL A 6 9.82 0.87 -9.40
N GLY A 7 10.40 1.22 -8.25
CA GLY A 7 9.73 1.13 -6.96
C GLY A 7 8.45 1.93 -6.91
N PHE A 8 8.53 3.22 -7.26
CA PHE A 8 7.36 4.11 -7.30
C PHE A 8 6.23 3.56 -8.19
N MET A 9 6.55 3.15 -9.41
CA MET A 9 5.55 2.59 -10.33
C MET A 9 4.95 1.29 -9.81
N ALA A 10 5.75 0.41 -9.21
CA ALA A 10 5.27 -0.84 -8.63
C ALA A 10 4.27 -0.61 -7.49
N GLY A 11 4.54 0.37 -6.61
CA GLY A 11 3.63 0.75 -5.53
C GLY A 11 2.31 1.34 -6.03
N LEU A 12 2.38 2.20 -7.05
CA LEU A 12 1.22 2.82 -7.68
C LEU A 12 0.30 1.78 -8.34
N ILE A 13 0.88 0.86 -9.12
CA ILE A 13 0.13 -0.21 -9.79
C ILE A 13 -0.50 -1.15 -8.76
N SER A 14 0.25 -1.53 -7.73
CA SER A 14 -0.23 -2.39 -6.65
C SER A 14 -1.45 -1.78 -5.93
N ALA A 15 -1.38 -0.49 -5.58
CA ALA A 15 -2.48 0.22 -4.92
C ALA A 15 -3.73 0.30 -5.81
N CYS A 16 -3.54 0.53 -7.11
CA CYS A 16 -4.64 0.53 -8.09
C CYS A 16 -5.33 -0.83 -8.15
N ILE A 17 -4.58 -1.92 -8.36
CA ILE A 17 -5.12 -3.29 -8.45
C ILE A 17 -5.94 -3.65 -7.21
N LEU A 18 -5.40 -3.41 -6.01
CA LEU A 18 -6.08 -3.77 -4.78
C LEU A 18 -7.34 -2.94 -4.53
N TYR A 19 -7.33 -1.67 -4.89
CA TYR A 19 -8.53 -0.83 -4.78
C TYR A 19 -9.64 -1.34 -5.70
N PHE A 20 -9.32 -1.65 -6.96
CA PHE A 20 -10.29 -2.23 -7.90
C PHE A 20 -10.85 -3.57 -7.41
N ILE A 21 -9.98 -4.49 -6.95
CA ILE A 21 -10.42 -5.79 -6.41
C ILE A 21 -11.37 -5.58 -5.23
N PHE A 22 -11.03 -4.69 -4.30
CA PHE A 22 -11.88 -4.43 -3.15
C PHE A 22 -13.24 -3.84 -3.53
N THR A 23 -13.27 -2.85 -4.43
CA THR A 23 -14.52 -2.25 -4.91
C THR A 23 -15.42 -3.29 -5.56
N LEU A 24 -14.86 -4.18 -6.40
CA LEU A 24 -15.60 -5.29 -7.00
C LEU A 24 -16.24 -6.21 -5.95
N ILE A 25 -15.49 -6.57 -4.91
CA ILE A 25 -15.95 -7.47 -3.84
C ILE A 25 -17.04 -6.81 -2.98
N ARG A 26 -16.86 -5.55 -2.56
CA ARG A 26 -17.72 -4.89 -1.56
C ARG A 26 -18.95 -4.19 -2.14
N GLN A 27 -18.87 -3.64 -3.35
CA GLN A 27 -19.92 -2.77 -3.88
C GLN A 27 -20.69 -3.37 -5.07
N HIS A 28 -20.22 -4.50 -5.62
CA HIS A 28 -20.80 -5.20 -6.79
C HIS A 28 -21.03 -4.32 -8.05
N SER A 29 -20.70 -3.04 -7.99
CA SER A 29 -20.78 -2.04 -9.04
C SER A 29 -19.65 -1.04 -8.82
N ILE A 30 -18.93 -0.71 -9.90
CA ILE A 30 -17.89 0.33 -9.87
C ILE A 30 -18.55 1.61 -10.36
N GLU A 31 -18.87 2.52 -9.45
CA GLU A 31 -19.26 3.88 -9.81
C GLU A 31 -18.01 4.71 -10.08
N LEU A 32 -17.71 4.97 -11.35
CA LEU A 32 -16.58 5.80 -11.79
C LEU A 32 -16.88 7.30 -11.64
N ASN A 33 -17.12 7.73 -10.41
CA ASN A 33 -17.38 9.13 -10.07
C ASN A 33 -16.09 9.88 -9.65
N ASP A 34 -16.19 11.20 -9.46
CA ASP A 34 -15.05 12.03 -9.04
C ASP A 34 -14.47 11.59 -7.69
N GLN A 35 -15.32 11.13 -6.77
CA GLN A 35 -14.88 10.65 -5.45
C GLN A 35 -14.02 9.40 -5.56
N PHE A 36 -14.39 8.46 -6.43
CA PHE A 36 -13.60 7.27 -6.75
C PHE A 36 -12.23 7.68 -7.30
N LYS A 37 -12.21 8.60 -8.28
CA LYS A 37 -10.98 9.11 -8.88
C LYS A 37 -10.04 9.73 -7.84
N TYR A 38 -10.53 10.62 -6.98
CA TYR A 38 -9.71 11.27 -5.95
C TYR A 38 -9.20 10.30 -4.90
N THR A 39 -10.02 9.32 -4.52
CA THR A 39 -9.62 8.25 -3.59
C THR A 39 -8.52 7.39 -4.20
N LEU A 40 -8.73 6.91 -5.43
CA LEU A 40 -7.77 6.10 -6.17
C LEU A 40 -6.44 6.84 -6.32
N TYR A 41 -6.44 8.11 -6.75
CA TYR A 41 -5.22 8.91 -6.89
C TYR A 41 -4.46 9.05 -5.58
N ARG A 42 -5.16 9.34 -4.49
CA ARG A 42 -4.52 9.45 -3.17
C ARG A 42 -3.86 8.14 -2.75
N LEU A 43 -4.54 7.02 -2.94
CA LEU A 43 -4.01 5.68 -2.61
C LEU A 43 -2.82 5.32 -3.50
N MET A 44 -2.91 5.60 -4.80
CA MET A 44 -1.86 5.36 -5.78
C MET A 44 -0.58 6.15 -5.47
N VAL A 45 -0.70 7.45 -5.18
CA VAL A 45 0.45 8.30 -4.86
C VAL A 45 1.11 7.83 -3.56
N TRP A 46 0.34 7.56 -2.51
CA TRP A 46 0.89 7.04 -1.25
C TRP A 46 1.53 5.67 -1.42
N GLY A 47 0.91 4.77 -2.17
CA GLY A 47 1.51 3.48 -2.54
C GLY A 47 2.84 3.68 -3.27
N GLY A 48 2.89 4.56 -4.27
CA GLY A 48 4.12 4.86 -4.98
C GLY A 48 5.23 5.38 -4.07
N VAL A 49 4.94 6.36 -3.21
CA VAL A 49 5.92 6.95 -2.29
C VAL A 49 6.53 5.90 -1.37
N TRP A 50 5.73 5.03 -0.75
CA TRP A 50 6.25 3.98 0.12
C TRP A 50 7.05 2.92 -0.63
N ALA A 51 6.68 2.61 -1.87
CA ALA A 51 7.39 1.62 -2.66
C ALA A 51 8.75 2.11 -3.18
N ILE A 52 9.09 3.40 -3.07
CA ILE A 52 10.46 3.88 -3.30
C ILE A 52 11.47 3.14 -2.40
N LEU A 53 11.05 2.71 -1.20
CA LEU A 53 11.88 1.92 -0.29
C LEU A 53 12.35 0.59 -0.91
N PHE A 54 11.70 0.07 -1.95
CA PHE A 54 12.20 -1.09 -2.70
C PHE A 54 13.52 -0.82 -3.44
N ALA A 55 13.89 0.44 -3.68
CA ALA A 55 15.19 0.79 -4.24
C ALA A 55 16.34 0.64 -3.24
N LEU A 56 16.05 0.63 -1.93
CA LEU A 56 17.06 0.47 -0.88
C LEU A 56 17.74 -0.91 -0.96
N PRO A 57 19.00 -1.04 -0.53
CA PRO A 57 19.75 -2.30 -0.54
C PRO A 57 19.34 -3.26 0.60
N LEU A 58 18.04 -3.41 0.85
CA LEU A 58 17.46 -4.27 1.88
C LEU A 58 16.75 -5.49 1.25
N PRO A 59 16.55 -6.58 2.00
CA PRO A 59 17.17 -7.89 1.79
C PRO A 59 16.98 -8.48 0.38
N LYS A 60 17.93 -9.33 -0.05
CA LYS A 60 17.90 -9.98 -1.38
C LYS A 60 16.63 -10.81 -1.61
N ASN A 61 16.05 -11.37 -0.55
CA ASN A 61 14.78 -12.08 -0.63
C ASN A 61 13.63 -11.07 -0.74
N ILE A 62 12.95 -11.07 -1.89
CA ILE A 62 11.86 -10.13 -2.17
C ILE A 62 10.70 -10.27 -1.18
N PHE A 63 10.38 -11.47 -0.71
CA PHE A 63 9.26 -11.67 0.20
C PHE A 63 9.54 -11.03 1.55
N ILE A 64 10.76 -11.22 2.07
CA ILE A 64 11.19 -10.57 3.32
C ILE A 64 11.21 -9.05 3.15
N LYS A 65 11.76 -8.56 2.03
CA LYS A 65 11.80 -7.13 1.73
C LYS A 65 10.39 -6.51 1.66
N SER A 66 9.47 -7.18 0.96
CA SER A 66 8.07 -6.79 0.88
C SER A 66 7.39 -6.78 2.23
N SER A 67 7.59 -7.81 3.06
CA SER A 67 7.05 -7.86 4.41
C SER A 67 7.56 -6.71 5.27
N ILE A 68 8.86 -6.39 5.22
CA ILE A 68 9.44 -5.26 5.96
C ILE A 68 8.79 -3.94 5.52
N ILE A 69 8.69 -3.70 4.21
CA ILE A 69 8.11 -2.45 3.70
C ILE A 69 6.61 -2.37 4.05
N ALA A 70 5.86 -3.46 3.88
CA ALA A 70 4.47 -3.53 4.30
C ALA A 70 4.29 -3.20 5.79
N LEU A 71 5.10 -3.83 6.66
CA LEU A 71 5.07 -3.58 8.09
C LEU A 71 5.45 -2.13 8.42
N ALA A 72 6.40 -1.53 7.71
CA ALA A 72 6.74 -0.13 7.88
C ALA A 72 5.53 0.79 7.60
N VAL A 73 4.76 0.53 6.53
CA VAL A 73 3.52 1.28 6.23
C VAL A 73 2.44 1.04 7.30
N ILE A 74 2.25 -0.22 7.71
CA ILE A 74 1.25 -0.59 8.73
C ILE A 74 1.56 0.09 10.06
N LEU A 75 2.82 0.04 10.51
CA LEU A 75 3.28 0.67 11.74
C LEU A 75 3.22 2.18 11.65
N PHE A 76 3.60 2.78 10.51
CA PHE A 76 3.41 4.22 10.30
C PHE A 76 1.94 4.62 10.45
N ASN A 77 1.02 3.83 9.90
CA ASN A 77 -0.40 4.11 10.05
C ASN A 77 -0.84 4.02 11.53
N PHE A 78 -0.44 2.96 12.24
CA PHE A 78 -0.81 2.77 13.66
C PHE A 78 -0.17 3.76 14.63
N LEU A 79 1.07 4.19 14.36
CA LEU A 79 1.88 4.98 15.29
C LEU A 79 1.89 6.47 14.97
N VAL A 80 1.60 6.84 13.73
CA VAL A 80 1.66 8.24 13.28
C VAL A 80 0.32 8.71 12.75
N LYS A 81 -0.17 8.09 11.66
CA LYS A 81 -1.36 8.58 10.95
C LYS A 81 -2.62 8.53 11.81
N MET A 82 -2.88 7.41 12.48
CA MET A 82 -4.09 7.20 13.27
C MET A 82 -4.15 8.10 14.52
N PRO A 83 -3.07 8.24 15.32
CA PRO A 83 -3.04 9.22 16.40
C PRO A 83 -3.31 10.65 15.92
N LEU A 84 -2.69 11.08 14.81
CA LEU A 84 -2.91 12.41 14.24
C LEU A 84 -4.35 12.61 13.72
N ALA A 85 -5.05 11.53 13.39
CA ALA A 85 -6.46 11.55 13.00
C ALA A 85 -7.42 11.40 14.19
N GLY A 86 -6.94 11.41 15.44
CA GLY A 86 -7.75 11.23 16.65
C GLY A 86 -8.16 9.77 16.92
N GLN A 87 -7.66 8.81 16.14
CA GLN A 87 -8.02 7.38 16.24
C GLN A 87 -7.18 6.63 17.30
N GLY A 88 -6.25 7.30 17.97
CA GLY A 88 -5.35 6.71 18.97
C GLY A 88 -4.27 5.80 18.36
N PHE A 89 -3.33 5.38 19.19
CA PHE A 89 -2.31 4.40 18.80
C PHE A 89 -2.96 3.05 18.52
N PHE A 90 -2.52 2.36 17.47
CA PHE A 90 -3.07 1.07 17.07
C PHE A 90 -4.60 1.07 16.90
N ALA A 91 -5.18 2.18 16.45
CA ALA A 91 -6.62 2.34 16.31
C ALA A 91 -7.41 2.17 17.63
N ALA A 92 -6.81 2.43 18.80
CA ALA A 92 -7.45 2.22 20.10
C ALA A 92 -8.78 2.98 20.29
N ASN A 93 -8.93 4.15 19.64
CA ASN A 93 -10.15 4.95 19.68
C ASN A 93 -11.01 4.77 18.41
N ALA A 94 -10.63 3.84 17.53
CA ALA A 94 -11.36 3.51 16.31
C ALA A 94 -11.92 2.09 16.38
N GLY A 95 -12.82 1.76 15.45
CA GLY A 95 -13.40 0.42 15.37
C GLY A 95 -12.38 -0.64 14.93
N ALA A 96 -12.61 -1.90 15.32
CA ALA A 96 -11.79 -3.04 14.90
C ALA A 96 -11.67 -3.17 13.36
N GLU A 97 -12.66 -2.70 12.61
CA GLU A 97 -12.59 -2.64 11.14
C GLU A 97 -11.40 -1.80 10.66
N VAL A 98 -11.13 -0.64 11.26
CA VAL A 98 -10.00 0.23 10.87
C VAL A 98 -8.67 -0.47 11.11
N PHE A 99 -8.55 -1.17 12.24
CA PHE A 99 -7.37 -1.96 12.57
C PHE A 99 -7.13 -3.08 11.53
N ILE A 100 -8.17 -3.88 11.25
CA ILE A 100 -8.09 -5.01 10.34
C ILE A 100 -7.81 -4.53 8.91
N MET A 101 -8.52 -3.50 8.44
CA MET A 101 -8.35 -2.96 7.09
C MET A 101 -6.94 -2.39 6.88
N ASN A 102 -6.34 -1.78 7.90
CA ASN A 102 -4.95 -1.32 7.79
C ASN A 102 -3.99 -2.47 7.45
N ILE A 103 -4.17 -3.64 8.04
CA ILE A 103 -3.32 -4.81 7.78
C ILE A 103 -3.68 -5.44 6.42
N VAL A 104 -4.97 -5.69 6.18
CA VAL A 104 -5.48 -6.39 4.99
C VAL A 104 -5.21 -5.64 3.70
N PHE A 105 -5.16 -4.30 3.72
CA PHE A 105 -4.79 -3.54 2.52
C PHE A 105 -3.28 -3.38 2.36
N ASN A 106 -2.56 -2.99 3.42
CA ASN A 106 -1.16 -2.61 3.28
C ASN A 106 -0.23 -3.84 3.17
N TYR A 107 -0.58 -4.98 3.76
CA TYR A 107 0.26 -6.17 3.66
C TYR A 107 0.28 -6.78 2.25
N PRO A 108 -0.89 -7.10 1.64
CA PRO A 108 -0.92 -7.55 0.25
C PRO A 108 -0.37 -6.51 -0.72
N TRP A 109 -0.58 -5.22 -0.44
CA TRP A 109 -0.02 -4.13 -1.24
C TRP A 109 1.50 -4.21 -1.33
N GLY A 110 2.19 -4.38 -0.20
CA GLY A 110 3.66 -4.48 -0.17
C GLY A 110 4.18 -5.75 -0.84
N ILE A 111 3.46 -6.88 -0.72
CA ILE A 111 3.80 -8.13 -1.40
C ILE A 111 3.68 -7.95 -2.92
N LEU A 112 2.54 -7.46 -3.41
CA LEU A 112 2.30 -7.25 -4.84
C LEU A 112 3.27 -6.22 -5.43
N ALA A 113 3.54 -5.10 -4.73
CA ALA A 113 4.51 -4.10 -5.15
C ALA A 113 5.91 -4.71 -5.28
N GLY A 114 6.35 -5.53 -4.33
CA GLY A 114 7.65 -6.18 -4.42
C GLY A 114 7.75 -7.22 -5.53
N LEU A 115 6.68 -7.98 -5.79
CA LEU A 115 6.64 -8.90 -6.93
C LEU A 115 6.79 -8.15 -8.27
N ILE A 116 6.04 -7.07 -8.46
CA ILE A 116 6.17 -6.20 -9.66
C ILE A 116 7.59 -5.63 -9.75
N TYR A 117 8.13 -5.11 -8.65
CA TYR A 117 9.47 -4.56 -8.58
C TYR A 117 10.54 -5.58 -8.99
N LYS A 118 10.44 -6.82 -8.49
CA LYS A 118 11.38 -7.90 -8.82
C LYS A 118 11.31 -8.27 -10.29
N VAL A 119 10.12 -8.45 -10.85
CA VAL A 119 9.95 -8.82 -12.27
C VAL A 119 10.59 -7.78 -13.19
N VAL A 120 10.40 -6.50 -12.90
CA VAL A 120 10.95 -5.41 -13.72
C VAL A 120 12.45 -5.22 -13.50
N SER A 121 12.96 -5.46 -12.29
CA SER A 121 14.38 -5.27 -11.94
C SER A 121 15.29 -6.44 -12.31
N LEU A 122 14.74 -7.57 -12.78
CA LEU A 122 15.50 -8.73 -13.26
C LEU A 122 15.97 -8.57 -14.72
N LYS A 123 15.55 -7.49 -15.41
CA LYS A 123 16.08 -7.07 -16.71
C LYS A 123 17.22 -6.07 -16.52
#